data_AF-A0A7Z1AFI7-F1
#
_entry.id   AF-A0A7Z1AFI7-F1
#
_cell.length_a   1.000
_cell.length_b   1.000
_cell.length_c   1.000
_cell.angle_alpha   90.00
_cell.angle_beta   90.00
_cell.angle_gamma   90.00
#
_symmetry.space_group_name_H-M   'P 1'
#
loop_
_entity.id
_entity.type
_entity.pdbx_description
1 polymer ?
#
loop_
_entity_poly.entity_id
_entity_poly.type
_entity_poly.pdbx_seq_one_letter_code
_entity_poly.pdbx_strand_id
1 'polypeptide(L)'
;METHKVVAMAIYISVALYSVYRDDVDEALPGLIILLAFLLPILFYRIIAFFSGFGFPEYFAKDFKSENHPGPYALFFWILYLIACAFIVFDWQLY
;
A
#
# COMPACT_ATOMS: atom_id res chain seq x y z
N MET A 1 7.73 15.98 -4.49
CA MET A 1 7.16 14.69 -4.07
C MET A 1 5.74 14.93 -3.59
N GLU A 2 4.76 14.12 -4.02
CA GLU A 2 3.40 14.22 -3.50
C GLU A 2 3.38 13.89 -2.01
N THR A 3 2.67 14.69 -1.22
CA THR A 3 2.59 14.55 0.24
C THR A 3 2.26 13.13 0.68
N HIS A 4 1.36 12.43 -0.03
CA HIS A 4 0.98 11.04 0.26
C HIS A 4 2.16 10.06 0.23
N LYS A 5 3.08 10.19 -0.73
CA LYS A 5 4.25 9.30 -0.85
C LYS A 5 5.23 9.55 0.28
N VAL A 6 5.43 10.82 0.65
CA VAL A 6 6.27 11.21 1.79
C VAL A 6 5.72 10.60 3.08
N VAL A 7 4.41 10.75 3.32
CA VAL A 7 3.75 10.24 4.53
C VAL A 7 3.83 8.70 4.58
N ALA A 8 3.57 8.01 3.47
CA ALA A 8 3.65 6.56 3.43
C ALA A 8 5.07 6.05 3.72
N MET A 9 6.10 6.70 3.15
CA MET A 9 7.50 6.36 3.48
C MET A 9 7.87 6.69 4.91
N ALA A 10 7.37 7.80 5.47
CA ALA A 10 7.63 8.15 6.86
C ALA A 10 7.02 7.11 7.83
N ILE A 11 5.81 6.62 7.54
CA ILE A 11 5.19 5.52 8.29
C ILE A 11 6.04 4.25 8.15
N TYR A 12 6.44 3.88 6.93
CA TYR A 12 7.29 2.71 6.70
C TYR A 12 8.57 2.76 7.53
N ILE A 13 9.29 3.88 7.49
CA ILE A 13 10.53 4.07 8.26
C ILE A 13 10.24 3.97 9.77
N SER A 14 9.13 4.54 10.24
CA SER A 14 8.75 4.50 11.65
C SER A 14 8.46 3.06 12.12
N VAL A 15 7.72 2.29 11.33
CA VAL A 15 7.46 0.86 11.61
C VAL A 15 8.74 0.05 11.52
N ALA A 16 9.59 0.31 10.53
CA ALA A 16 10.88 -0.39 10.38
C ALA A 16 11.81 -0.18 11.57
N LEU A 17 11.96 1.06 12.03
CA LEU A 17 12.75 1.37 13.21
C LEU A 17 12.16 0.74 14.46
N TYR A 18 10.83 0.76 14.62
CA TYR A 18 10.16 0.12 15.75
C TYR A 18 10.38 -1.40 15.76
N SER A 19 10.17 -2.09 14.63
CA SER A 19 10.35 -3.54 14.53
C SER A 19 11.78 -3.97 14.78
N VAL A 20 12.77 -3.27 14.21
CA VAL A 20 14.20 -3.58 14.44
C VAL A 20 14.59 -3.33 15.91
N TYR A 21 14.01 -2.31 16.55
CA TYR A 21 14.23 -2.07 17.98
C TYR A 21 13.61 -3.15 18.87
N ARG A 22 12.51 -3.77 18.43
CA ARG A 22 11.73 -4.74 19.20
C ARG A 22 12.25 -6.18 19.06
N ASP A 23 12.45 -6.65 17.84
CA ASP A 23 12.63 -8.08 17.51
C ASP A 23 14.02 -8.37 16.87
N ASP A 24 14.98 -7.45 16.99
CA ASP A 24 16.27 -7.47 16.27
C ASP A 24 16.12 -7.47 14.73
N VAL A 25 17.22 -7.28 14.00
CA VAL A 25 17.16 -7.11 12.53
C VAL A 25 16.69 -8.39 11.84
N ASP A 26 17.16 -9.55 12.29
CA ASP A 26 16.95 -10.82 11.59
C ASP A 26 15.48 -11.29 11.66
N GLU A 27 14.79 -11.06 12.77
CA GLU A 27 13.37 -11.44 12.91
C GLU A 27 12.44 -10.38 12.29
N ALA A 28 12.82 -9.10 12.32
CA ALA A 28 12.04 -8.03 11.70
C ALA A 28 12.06 -8.06 10.16
N LEU A 29 13.17 -8.52 9.56
CA LEU A 29 13.42 -8.41 8.11
C LEU A 29 12.29 -8.98 7.23
N PRO A 30 11.73 -10.18 7.47
CA PRO A 30 10.65 -10.73 6.64
C PRO A 30 9.39 -9.85 6.68
N GLY A 31 9.03 -9.34 7.87
CA GLY A 31 7.89 -8.44 8.05
C GLY A 31 8.08 -7.13 7.29
N LEU A 32 9.28 -6.56 7.31
CA LEU A 32 9.61 -5.32 6.57
C LEU A 32 9.56 -5.51 5.05
N ILE A 33 10.00 -6.66 4.54
CA ILE A 33 9.88 -6.99 3.11
C ILE A 33 8.42 -7.05 2.68
N ILE A 34 7.56 -7.69 3.50
CA ILE A 34 6.12 -7.73 3.23
C ILE A 34 5.54 -6.32 3.26
N LEU A 35 5.90 -5.52 4.26
CA LEU A 35 5.42 -4.14 4.36
C LEU A 35 5.85 -3.27 3.17
N LEU A 36 7.07 -3.49 2.67
CA LEU A 36 7.58 -2.83 1.48
C LEU A 36 6.75 -3.19 0.23
N ALA A 37 6.31 -4.44 0.11
CA ALA A 37 5.43 -4.86 -0.98
C ALA A 37 4.08 -4.13 -0.95
N PHE A 38 3.52 -3.82 0.23
CA PHE A 38 2.31 -3.01 0.36
C PHE A 38 2.53 -1.51 0.15
N LEU A 39 3.75 -1.01 0.39
CA LEU A 39 4.11 0.38 0.12
C LEU A 39 4.23 0.67 -1.39
N LEU A 40 4.72 -0.29 -2.18
CA LEU A 40 4.95 -0.12 -3.62
C LEU A 40 3.70 0.36 -4.39
N PRO A 41 2.50 -0.23 -4.22
CA PRO A 41 1.28 0.26 -4.84
C PRO A 41 0.94 1.72 -4.52
N ILE A 42 1.25 2.20 -3.31
CA ILE A 42 1.02 3.60 -2.92
C ILE A 42 2.01 4.52 -3.63
N LEU A 43 3.27 4.11 -3.78
CA LEU A 43 4.28 4.90 -4.49
C LEU A 43 4.00 4.99 -5.99
N PHE A 44 3.39 3.95 -6.56
CA PHE A 44 3.11 3.82 -8.00
C PHE A 44 1.62 3.84 -8.35
N TYR A 45 0.75 4.39 -7.48
CA TYR A 45 -0.71 4.34 -7.64
C TYR A 45 -1.22 4.87 -8.99
N ARG A 46 -0.55 5.88 -9.57
CA ARG A 46 -0.89 6.42 -10.90
C ARG A 46 -0.65 5.42 -12.03
N ILE A 47 0.39 4.59 -11.92
CA ILE A 47 0.69 3.54 -12.90
C ILE A 47 -0.36 2.44 -12.79
N ILE A 48 -0.76 2.07 -11.57
CA ILE A 48 -1.81 1.08 -11.34
C ILE A 48 -3.15 1.55 -11.91
N ALA A 49 -3.52 2.81 -11.67
CA ALA A 49 -4.73 3.41 -12.25
C ALA A 49 -4.70 3.44 -13.80
N PHE A 50 -3.52 3.61 -14.40
CA PHE A 50 -3.34 3.55 -15.84
C PHE A 50 -3.57 2.13 -16.38
N PHE A 51 -2.99 1.10 -15.74
CA PHE A 51 -3.19 -0.29 -16.15
C PHE A 51 -4.60 -0.82 -15.87
N SER A 52 -5.27 -0.36 -14.80
CA SER A 52 -6.66 -0.75 -14.53
C SER A 52 -7.63 -0.24 -15.60
N GLY A 53 -7.33 0.91 -16.20
CA GLY A 53 -8.08 1.44 -17.35
C GLY A 53 -7.85 0.67 -18.66
N PHE A 54 -6.74 -0.05 -18.79
CA PHE A 54 -6.38 -0.79 -20.02
C PHE A 54 -7.11 -2.14 -20.15
N GLY A 55 -7.68 -2.66 -19.06
CA GLY A 55 -8.25 -4.02 -18.98
C GLY A 55 -9.74 -4.14 -19.26
N PHE A 56 -10.50 -3.04 -19.35
CA PHE A 56 -11.92 -3.08 -19.68
C PHE A 56 -12.14 -2.61 -21.12
N PRO A 57 -12.56 -3.49 -22.04
CA PRO A 57 -13.06 -3.06 -23.33
C PRO A 57 -14.28 -2.17 -23.06
N GLU A 58 -14.14 -0.88 -23.36
CA GLU A 58 -15.20 0.15 -23.25
C GLU A 58 -16.51 -0.30 -23.95
N TYR A 59 -16.43 -1.31 -24.83
CA TYR A 59 -17.54 -1.99 -25.48
C TYR A 59 -18.53 -2.72 -24.56
N PHE A 60 -18.12 -3.19 -23.37
CA PHE A 60 -19.00 -3.95 -22.47
C PHE A 60 -19.73 -3.10 -21.42
N ALA A 61 -19.35 -1.83 -21.26
CA ALA A 61 -19.82 -0.99 -20.16
C ALA A 61 -20.66 0.19 -20.68
N LYS A 62 -21.85 -0.09 -21.19
CA LYS A 62 -22.77 0.88 -21.82
C LYS A 62 -23.23 2.02 -20.87
N ASP A 63 -22.97 1.90 -19.56
CA ASP A 63 -23.35 2.87 -18.52
C ASP A 63 -22.18 3.51 -17.75
N PHE A 64 -20.91 3.24 -18.11
CA PHE A 64 -19.75 3.84 -17.42
C PHE A 64 -19.46 5.26 -17.93
N LYS A 65 -20.28 6.24 -17.52
CA LYS A 65 -19.97 7.68 -17.64
C LYS A 65 -19.08 8.22 -16.51
N SER A 66 -18.52 7.36 -15.67
CA SER A 66 -17.64 7.75 -14.58
C SER A 66 -16.19 7.75 -15.07
N GLU A 67 -15.53 8.92 -15.06
CA GLU A 67 -14.09 9.00 -15.26
C GLU A 67 -13.36 8.08 -14.27
N ASN A 68 -12.36 7.33 -14.77
CA ASN A 68 -11.54 6.46 -13.94
C ASN A 68 -10.58 7.31 -13.09
N HIS A 69 -11.07 7.82 -11.96
CA HIS A 69 -10.26 8.63 -11.07
C HIS A 69 -9.27 7.75 -10.27
N PRO A 70 -8.01 8.20 -10.10
CA PRO A 70 -7.01 7.44 -9.36
C PRO A 70 -7.21 7.45 -7.83
N GLY A 71 -8.14 8.28 -7.33
CA GLY A 71 -8.40 8.49 -5.89
C GLY A 71 -8.87 7.24 -5.14
N PRO A 72 -9.92 6.53 -5.60
CA PRO A 72 -10.40 5.31 -4.95
C PRO A 72 -9.34 4.21 -4.82
N TYR A 73 -8.50 4.02 -5.86
CA TYR A 73 -7.39 3.07 -5.80
C TYR A 73 -6.37 3.45 -4.73
N ALA A 74 -6.00 4.73 -4.67
CA ALA A 74 -5.08 5.21 -3.64
C ALA A 74 -5.63 4.96 -2.23
N LEU A 75 -6.91 5.24 -1.99
CA LEU A 75 -7.56 4.98 -0.71
C LEU A 75 -7.57 3.49 -0.35
N PHE A 76 -7.89 2.62 -1.32
CA PHE A 76 -7.88 1.17 -1.12
C PHE A 76 -6.50 0.65 -0.70
N PHE A 77 -5.44 1.04 -1.43
CA PHE A 77 -4.06 0.63 -1.07
C PHE A 77 -3.61 1.23 0.26
N TRP A 78 -4.05 2.45 0.60
CA TRP A 78 -3.81 3.05 1.91
C TRP A 78 -4.42 2.21 3.04
N ILE A 79 -5.66 1.75 2.90
CA ILE A 79 -6.30 0.91 3.91
C ILE A 79 -5.52 -0.40 4.08
N LEU A 80 -5.19 -1.09 2.99
CA LEU A 80 -4.41 -2.33 3.04
C LEU A 80 -3.03 -2.13 3.70
N TYR A 81 -2.35 -1.05 3.35
CA TYR A 81 -1.05 -0.71 3.91
C TYR A 81 -1.13 -0.43 5.41
N LEU A 82 -2.13 0.34 5.86
CA LEU A 82 -2.32 0.61 7.29
C LEU A 82 -2.68 -0.65 8.09
N ILE A 83 -3.47 -1.55 7.51
CA ILE A 83 -3.75 -2.86 8.10
C ILE A 83 -2.44 -3.65 8.25
N ALA A 84 -1.63 -3.73 7.20
CA ALA A 84 -0.33 -4.41 7.25
C ALA A 84 0.61 -3.81 8.32
N CYS A 85 0.67 -2.48 8.42
CA CYS A 85 1.40 -1.80 9.50
C CYS A 85 0.89 -2.23 10.88
N ALA A 86 -0.42 -2.26 11.09
CA ALA A 86 -1.00 -2.65 12.37
C ALA A 86 -0.68 -4.11 12.73
N PHE A 87 -0.77 -5.04 11.77
CA PHE A 87 -0.41 -6.43 11.98
C PHE A 87 1.03 -6.60 12.48
N ILE A 88 1.99 -5.86 11.90
CA ILE A 88 3.39 -5.90 12.29
C ILE A 88 3.61 -5.24 13.66
N VAL A 89 3.04 -4.06 13.88
CA VAL A 89 3.25 -3.29 15.12
C VAL A 89 2.68 -4.03 16.34
N PHE A 90 1.50 -4.62 16.19
CA PHE A 90 0.83 -5.35 17.27
C PHE A 90 1.24 -6.81 17.35
N ASP A 91 2.11 -7.30 16.45
CA ASP A 91 2.50 -8.71 16.35
C ASP A 91 1.27 -9.61 16.40
N TRP A 92 0.30 -9.30 15.54
CA TRP A 92 -0.98 -9.98 15.49
C TRP A 92 -0.79 -11.33 14.78
N GLN A 93 -0.14 -12.26 15.47
CA GLN A 93 -0.07 -13.65 15.05
C GLN A 93 -1.50 -14.20 15.19
N LEU A 94 -2.14 -14.46 14.05
CA LEU A 94 -3.34 -15.29 13.99
C LEU A 94 -2.90 -16.70 14.40
N TYR A 95 -2.92 -16.94 15.71
CA TYR A 95 -2.73 -18.24 16.35
C TYR A 95 -3.88 -19.19 16.01
#